data_AF-A0A1I4U318-F1
#
_entry.id   AF-A0A1I4U318-F1
#
_cell.length_a   1.000
_cell.length_b   1.000
_cell.length_c   1.000
_cell.angle_alpha   90.00
_cell.angle_beta   90.00
_cell.angle_gamma   90.00
#
_symmetry.space_group_name_H-M   'P 1'
#
loop_
_entity.id
_entity.type
_entity.pdbx_description
1 polymer ?
#
loop_
_entity_poly.entity_id
_entity_poly.type
_entity_poly.pdbx_seq_one_letter_code
_entity_poly.pdbx_strand_id
1 'polypeptide(L)' 'MDGLTTVLAELNDLHPFREGNGRTQRTLLRQLAREAGWSLAWDRVDPAVNAEASRAAAAGERGPLRALLDGIVCRSR' A
#
# COMPACT_ATOMS: atom_id res chain seq x y z
N MET A 1 -8.67 1.74 -7.24
CA MET A 1 -7.83 0.99 -6.28
C MET A 1 -6.72 0.21 -6.96
N ASP A 2 -6.92 -0.26 -8.20
CA ASP A 2 -5.86 -0.92 -8.98
C ASP A 2 -4.59 -0.09 -9.14
N GLY A 3 -4.70 1.20 -9.47
CA GLY A 3 -3.51 2.07 -9.62
C GLY A 3 -2.65 2.14 -8.35
N LEU A 4 -3.28 2.32 -7.17
CA LEU A 4 -2.57 2.38 -5.90
C LEU A 4 -1.93 1.03 -5.54
N THR A 5 -2.61 -0.08 -5.89
CA THR A 5 -2.10 -1.44 -5.70
C THR A 5 -0.86 -1.68 -6.57
N THR A 6 -0.91 -1.28 -7.83
CA THR A 6 0.23 -1.38 -8.76
C THR A 6 1.42 -0.58 -8.25
N VAL A 7 1.21 0.68 -7.84
CA VAL A 7 2.28 1.53 -7.31
C VAL A 7 2.94 0.89 -6.08
N LEU A 8 2.16 0.35 -5.14
CA LEU A 8 2.72 -0.28 -3.94
C LEU A 8 3.48 -1.57 -4.26
N ALA A 9 2.95 -2.40 -5.15
CA ALA A 9 3.61 -3.64 -5.57
C ALA A 9 4.96 -3.33 -6.24
N GLU A 10 4.99 -2.40 -7.20
CA GLU A 10 6.22 -2.02 -7.90
C GLU A 10 7.25 -1.37 -6.98
N LEU A 11 6.81 -0.56 -6.01
CA LEU A 11 7.72 0.02 -5.01
C LEU A 11 8.25 -1.02 -4.02
N ASN A 12 7.50 -2.09 -3.74
CA ASN A 12 7.97 -3.21 -2.92
C ASN A 12 9.07 -3.98 -3.66
N ASP A 13 8.87 -4.24 -4.95
CA ASP A 13 9.83 -4.96 -5.79
C ASP A 13 11.12 -4.14 -6.00
N LEU A 14 10.99 -2.82 -6.20
CA LEU A 14 12.14 -1.95 -6.42
C LEU A 14 13.04 -1.82 -5.18
N HIS A 15 12.45 -1.85 -3.98
CA HIS A 15 13.12 -1.75 -2.69
C HIS A 15 14.27 -0.69 -2.64
N PRO A 16 14.00 0.59 -2.96
CA PRO A 16 15.03 1.55 -3.36
C PRO A 16 15.98 2.02 -2.25
N PHE A 17 15.65 1.79 -0.98
CA PHE A 17 16.46 2.24 0.16
C PHE A 17 17.10 1.06 0.91
N ARG A 18 18.24 1.30 1.56
CA ARG A 18 18.86 0.33 2.49
C ARG A 18 17.94 -0.04 3.65
N GLU A 19 17.19 0.93 4.16
CA GLU A 19 16.25 0.77 5.27
C GLU A 19 15.13 1.80 5.15
N GLY A 20 13.95 1.48 5.69
CA GLY A 20 12.85 2.45 5.81
C GLY A 20 11.87 2.45 4.63
N ASN A 21 12.01 1.53 3.66
CA ASN A 21 11.12 1.41 2.49
C ASN A 21 9.64 1.49 2.86
N GLY A 22 9.19 0.67 3.82
CA GLY A 22 7.78 0.66 4.24
C GLY A 22 7.27 2.01 4.79
N ARG A 23 8.11 2.76 5.51
CA ARG A 23 7.72 4.10 6.02
C ARG A 23 7.59 5.10 4.88
N THR A 24 8.55 5.08 3.95
CA THR A 24 8.56 5.99 2.80
C THR A 24 7.40 5.69 1.84
N GLN A 25 7.19 4.41 1.48
CA GLN A 25 6.09 3.97 0.63
C GLN A 25 4.73 4.39 1.19
N ARG A 26 4.43 4.09 2.47
CA ARG A 26 3.16 4.49 3.09
C ARG A 26 2.97 6.00 3.11
N THR A 27 4.05 6.76 3.28
CA THR A 27 4.00 8.23 3.26
C THR A 27 3.67 8.75 1.86
N LEU A 28 4.33 8.23 0.83
CA LEU A 28 4.02 8.55 -0.57
C LEU A 28 2.57 8.21 -0.92
N LEU A 29 2.11 6.99 -0.59
CA LEU A 29 0.74 6.56 -0.87
C LEU A 29 -0.30 7.43 -0.15
N ARG A 30 -0.02 7.87 1.09
CA ARG A 30 -0.90 8.82 1.79
C ARG A 30 -1.00 10.16 1.07
N GLN A 31 0.11 10.67 0.53
CA GLN A 31 0.12 11.93 -0.24
C GLN A 31 -0.69 11.79 -1.54
N LEU A 32 -0.45 10.73 -2.30
CA LEU A 32 -1.19 10.43 -3.53
C LEU A 32 -2.69 10.29 -3.27
N ALA A 33 -3.07 9.53 -2.24
CA ALA A 33 -4.47 9.37 -1.85
C ALA A 33 -5.10 10.73 -1.48
N ARG A 34 -4.40 11.54 -0.69
CA ARG A 34 -4.87 12.87 -0.26
C ARG A 34 -5.09 13.81 -1.44
N GLU A 35 -4.16 13.87 -2.39
CA GLU A 35 -4.29 14.67 -3.60
C GLU A 35 -5.49 14.24 -4.47
N ALA A 36 -5.87 12.96 -4.40
CA ALA A 36 -7.06 12.43 -5.05
C ALA A 36 -8.36 12.57 -4.23
N GLY A 37 -8.34 13.22 -3.05
CA GLY A 37 -9.51 13.37 -2.18
C GLY A 37 -9.83 12.17 -1.28
N TRP A 38 -8.83 11.31 -1.02
CA TRP A 38 -8.94 10.11 -0.19
C TRP A 38 -7.92 10.09 0.95
N SER A 39 -8.13 9.21 1.92
CA SER A 39 -7.23 8.94 3.03
C SER A 39 -7.04 7.44 3.19
N LEU A 40 -5.91 7.04 3.80
CA LEU A 40 -5.56 5.63 4.04
C LEU A 40 -5.32 5.41 5.54
N ALA A 41 -6.19 4.62 6.17
CA ALA A 41 -6.16 4.28 7.60
C ALA A 41 -5.16 3.15 7.90
N TRP A 42 -3.87 3.42 7.65
CA TRP A 42 -2.78 2.46 7.84
C TRP A 42 -2.64 1.96 9.29
N ASP A 43 -3.12 2.71 10.26
CA ASP A 43 -3.22 2.35 11.67
C ASP A 43 -4.13 1.13 11.93
N ARG A 44 -5.02 0.82 10.99
CA ARG A 44 -5.92 -0.34 11.05
C ARG A 44 -5.33 -1.60 10.43
N VAL A 45 -4.14 -1.52 9.87
CA VAL A 45 -3.51 -2.64 9.15
C VAL A 45 -2.66 -3.45 10.12
N ASP A 46 -2.98 -4.73 10.24
CA ASP A 46 -2.12 -5.69 10.91
C ASP A 46 -0.79 -5.84 10.13
N PRO A 47 0.39 -5.67 10.77
CA PRO A 47 1.67 -5.77 10.09
C PRO A 47 1.93 -7.13 9.40
N ALA A 48 1.47 -8.24 9.99
CA ALA A 48 1.62 -9.57 9.42
C ALA A 48 0.74 -9.74 8.18
N VAL A 49 -0.50 -9.22 8.22
CA VAL A 49 -1.40 -9.23 7.05
C VAL A 49 -0.82 -8.38 5.91
N ASN A 50 -0.24 -7.22 6.22
CA ASN A 50 0.45 -6.41 5.21
C ASN A 50 1.66 -7.13 4.61
N ALA A 51 2.45 -7.81 5.44
CA ALA A 51 3.61 -8.57 4.97
C ALA A 51 3.19 -9.73 4.05
N GLU A 52 2.12 -10.46 4.41
CA GLU A 52 1.55 -11.52 3.58
C GLU A 52 1.05 -10.98 2.24
N ALA A 53 0.22 -9.94 2.26
CA ALA A 53 -0.30 -9.33 1.04
C ALA A 53 0.81 -8.78 0.13
N SER A 54 1.87 -8.22 0.71
CA SER A 54 3.04 -7.76 -0.05
C SER A 54 3.83 -8.92 -0.67
N ARG A 55 3.99 -10.04 0.05
CA ARG A 55 4.63 -11.26 -0.48
C ARG A 55 3.82 -11.88 -1.61
N ALA A 56 2.50 -11.96 -1.47
CA ALA A 56 1.61 -12.43 -2.53
C ALA A 56 1.73 -11.55 -3.79
N ALA A 57 1.75 -10.22 -3.64
CA ALA A 57 1.92 -9.31 -4.75
C ALA A 57 3.27 -9.49 -5.48
N ALA A 58 4.36 -9.71 -4.74
CA ALA A 58 5.68 -10.01 -5.31
C ALA A 58 5.70 -11.36 -6.07
N ALA A 59 4.84 -12.31 -5.67
CA ALA A 59 4.63 -13.57 -6.39
C ALA A 59 3.68 -13.43 -7.61
N GLY A 60 3.20 -12.22 -7.91
CA GLY A 60 2.28 -11.93 -9.01
C GLY A 60 0.79 -11.90 -8.61
N GLU A 61 0.45 -12.29 -7.38
CA GLU A 61 -0.91 -12.30 -6.87
C GLU A 61 -1.27 -10.96 -6.20
N ARG A 62 -1.76 -10.00 -6.98
CA ARG A 62 -2.09 -8.65 -6.49
C ARG A 62 -3.43 -8.55 -5.74
N GLY A 63 -4.25 -9.60 -5.79
CA GLY A 63 -5.58 -9.63 -5.17
C GLY A 63 -5.59 -9.34 -3.67
N PRO A 64 -4.76 -10.02 -2.85
CA PRO A 64 -4.66 -9.76 -1.42
C PRO A 64 -4.25 -8.32 -1.09
N LEU A 65 -3.28 -7.77 -1.83
CA LEU A 65 -2.82 -6.39 -1.63
C LEU A 65 -3.91 -5.37 -1.98
N ARG A 66 -4.65 -5.61 -3.07
CA ARG A 66 -5.82 -4.79 -3.42
C ARG A 66 -6.88 -4.83 -2.32
N ALA A 67 -7.24 -6.01 -1.84
CA ALA A 67 -8.26 -6.18 -0.79
C ALA A 67 -7.86 -5.48 0.51
N LEU A 68 -6.58 -5.54 0.88
CA LEU A 68 -6.04 -4.79 2.03
C LEU A 68 -6.23 -3.29 1.85
N LEU A 69 -5.86 -2.74 0.69
CA LEU A 69 -5.98 -1.32 0.41
C LEU A 69 -7.46 -0.87 0.36
N ASP A 70 -8.35 -1.70 -0.20
CA ASP A 70 -9.80 -1.45 -0.23
C ASP A 70 -10.38 -1.35 1.19
N GLY A 71 -9.87 -2.14 2.15
CA GLY A 71 -10.32 -2.12 3.54
C GLY A 71 -9.90 -0.87 4.33
N ILE A 72 -8.94 -0.09 3.84
CA ILE A 72 -8.40 1.08 4.56
C ILE A 72 -8.59 2.41 3.85
N VAL A 73 -9.08 2.40 2.60
CA VAL A 73 -9.36 3.63 1.86
C VAL A 73 -10.64 4.29 2.38
N CYS A 74 -10.57 5.57 2.69
CA CYS A 74 -11.68 6.37 3.17
C CYS A 74 -11.76 7.66 2.36
N ARG A 75 -12.96 8.20 2.09
CA ARG A 75 -13.05 9.55 1.53
C ARG A 75 -12.51 10.56 2.53
N SER A 76 -11.69 11.48 2.04
CA SER A 76 -11.32 12.67 2.82
C SER A 76 -12.56 13.55 2.94
N ARG A 77 -12.87 13.97 4.18
CA ARG A 77 -13.90 14.99 4.42
C ARG A 77 -13.42 16.36 3.95
#